data_AF-A0A099SGJ2-F1
#
_entry.id   AF-A0A099SGJ2-F1
#
_cell.length_a   1.000
_cell.length_b   1.000
_cell.length_c   1.000
_cell.angle_alpha   90.00
_cell.angle_beta   90.00
_cell.angle_gamma   90.00
#
_symmetry.space_group_name_H-M   'P 1'
#
loop_
_entity.id
_entity.type
_entity.pdbx_description
1 polymer ?
#
loop_
_entity_poly.entity_id
_entity_poly.type
_entity_poly.pdbx_seq_one_letter_code
_entity_poly.pdbx_strand_id
1 'polypeptide(L)'
;MLRQGRRWIIAPIVFMLFSLVYLNINTGIQNVISIPPVFNEQKIQYQYENGMTVIHSEQGFDTAIIHDDKALYVLNGAGDDFKEYYIDKVAGELVIRKNIISPKFRDNPYFQVIKVPKSNYQDIVHDEKIVVRIQYMYLDDQLTLLEYDHKTKKTRLIAQKLVGK
;
A
#
# COMPACT_ATOMS: atom_id res chain seq x y z
N MET A 1 -17.83 4.38 51.59
CA MET A 1 -18.45 4.04 50.28
C MET A 1 -17.90 4.97 49.20
N LEU A 2 -16.83 4.63 48.46
CA LEU A 2 -16.35 5.44 47.32
C LEU A 2 -15.33 4.66 46.44
N ARG A 3 -15.59 3.36 46.16
CA ARG A 3 -14.67 2.53 45.32
C ARG A 3 -15.30 1.86 44.11
N GLN A 4 -16.63 1.84 43.99
CA GLN A 4 -17.31 1.15 42.88
C GLN A 4 -17.60 2.05 41.66
N GLY A 5 -17.77 3.37 41.83
CA GLY A 5 -18.10 4.28 40.71
C GLY A 5 -16.96 4.53 39.70
N ARG A 6 -15.71 4.18 40.05
CA ARG A 6 -14.53 4.47 39.21
C ARG A 6 -14.26 3.39 38.15
N ARG A 7 -14.80 2.18 38.30
CA ARG A 7 -14.59 1.06 37.37
C ARG A 7 -15.53 1.08 36.16
N TRP A 8 -16.71 1.69 36.30
CA TRP A 8 -17.72 1.75 35.23
C TRP A 8 -17.46 2.85 34.18
N ILE A 9 -16.58 3.81 34.48
CA ILE A 9 -16.18 4.87 33.54
C ILE A 9 -14.94 4.48 32.73
N ILE A 10 -14.05 3.64 33.28
CA ILE A 10 -12.81 3.24 32.60
C ILE A 10 -13.08 2.25 31.46
N ALA A 11 -14.01 1.31 31.64
CA ALA A 11 -14.35 0.31 30.62
C ALA A 11 -14.79 0.89 29.25
N PRO A 12 -15.72 1.87 29.17
CA PRO A 12 -16.10 2.46 27.89
C PRO A 12 -14.98 3.30 27.26
N ILE A 13 -14.14 3.96 28.07
CA ILE A 13 -12.98 4.73 27.59
C ILE A 13 -11.94 3.79 26.97
N VAL A 14 -11.66 2.66 27.61
CA VAL A 14 -10.75 1.64 27.06
C VAL A 14 -11.33 1.01 25.79
N PHE A 15 -12.63 0.72 25.73
CA PHE A 15 -13.27 0.17 24.53
C PHE A 15 -13.27 1.18 23.37
N MET A 16 -13.49 2.47 23.65
CA MET A 16 -13.42 3.54 22.66
C MET A 16 -11.98 3.75 22.15
N LEU A 17 -10.97 3.68 23.04
CA LEU A 17 -9.56 3.69 22.66
C LEU A 17 -9.18 2.47 21.81
N PHE A 18 -9.63 1.26 22.15
CA PHE A 18 -9.44 0.06 21.33
C PHE A 18 -10.11 0.19 19.96
N SER A 19 -11.30 0.78 19.91
CA SER A 19 -12.03 1.01 18.65
C SER A 19 -11.33 2.06 17.78
N LEU A 20 -10.79 3.13 18.37
CA LEU A 20 -10.03 4.17 17.68
C LEU A 20 -8.66 3.68 17.20
N VAL A 21 -8.01 2.79 17.96
CA VAL A 21 -6.79 2.08 17.52
C VAL A 21 -7.13 1.11 16.39
N TYR A 22 -8.22 0.35 16.50
CA TYR A 22 -8.70 -0.56 15.46
C TYR A 22 -9.03 0.19 14.15
N LEU A 23 -9.64 1.37 14.23
CA LEU A 23 -9.95 2.21 13.08
C LEU A 23 -8.70 2.83 12.42
N ASN A 24 -7.67 3.22 13.20
CA ASN A 24 -6.40 3.71 12.63
C ASN A 24 -5.56 2.61 11.96
N ILE A 25 -5.81 1.34 12.29
CA ILE A 25 -5.15 0.19 11.66
C ILE A 25 -5.78 -0.15 10.29
N ASN A 26 -7.01 0.34 10.00
CA ASN A 26 -7.86 -0.22 8.95
C ASN A 26 -7.68 0.31 7.52
N THR A 27 -6.78 1.26 7.25
CA THR A 27 -6.40 1.52 5.84
C THR A 27 -5.20 0.69 5.42
N GLY A 28 -4.38 0.19 6.36
CA GLY A 28 -3.10 -0.50 6.15
C GLY A 28 -2.10 0.20 5.20
N ILE A 29 -2.38 1.45 4.83
CA ILE A 29 -1.54 2.35 4.05
C ILE A 29 -0.88 3.32 5.02
N GLN A 30 0.43 3.26 5.13
CA GLN A 30 1.23 4.10 6.01
C GLN A 30 1.90 5.20 5.22
N ASN A 31 1.77 6.45 5.66
CA ASN A 31 2.57 7.56 5.14
C ASN A 31 3.91 7.58 5.88
N VAL A 32 5.01 7.59 5.13
CA VAL A 32 6.38 7.60 5.68
C VAL A 32 7.20 8.70 5.03
N ILE A 33 8.17 9.24 5.76
CA ILE A 33 9.05 10.33 5.28
C ILE A 33 10.34 9.81 4.63
N SER A 34 10.57 8.51 4.68
CA SER A 34 11.73 7.84 4.08
C SER A 34 11.32 6.48 3.53
N ILE A 35 12.03 6.02 2.49
CA ILE A 35 11.84 4.69 1.92
C ILE A 35 12.18 3.66 3.01
N PRO A 36 11.26 2.71 3.34
CA PRO A 36 11.52 1.74 4.38
C PRO A 36 12.72 0.83 4.06
N PRO A 37 13.51 0.39 5.06
CA PRO A 37 14.70 -0.42 4.85
C PRO A 37 14.49 -1.72 4.08
N VAL A 38 13.27 -2.27 4.10
CA VAL A 38 12.93 -3.48 3.33
C VAL A 38 13.12 -3.29 1.81
N PHE A 39 13.08 -2.05 1.31
CA PHE A 39 13.29 -1.74 -0.11
C PHE A 39 14.74 -1.43 -0.49
N ASN A 40 15.70 -1.47 0.46
CA ASN A 40 17.09 -1.08 0.20
C ASN A 40 17.76 -1.88 -0.93
N GLU A 41 17.44 -3.18 -1.05
CA GLU A 41 17.99 -4.06 -2.11
C GLU A 41 17.54 -3.66 -3.52
N GLN A 42 16.40 -2.95 -3.65
CA GLN A 42 15.82 -2.57 -4.94
C GLN A 42 16.38 -1.25 -5.49
N LYS A 43 17.29 -0.60 -4.74
CA LYS A 43 17.92 0.68 -5.10
C LYS A 43 16.93 1.74 -5.60
N ILE A 44 15.78 1.83 -4.93
CA ILE A 44 14.73 2.77 -5.29
C ILE A 44 15.27 4.19 -5.21
N GLN A 45 15.20 4.90 -6.33
CA GLN A 45 15.45 6.33 -6.40
C GLN A 45 14.13 7.09 -6.30
N TYR A 46 14.17 8.36 -5.93
CA TYR A 46 12.98 9.20 -5.95
C TYR A 46 13.31 10.62 -6.40
N GLN A 47 12.33 11.25 -7.05
CA GLN A 47 12.34 12.66 -7.39
C GLN A 47 11.19 13.34 -6.64
N TYR A 48 11.45 14.55 -6.15
CA TYR A 48 10.44 15.38 -5.53
C TYR A 48 10.36 16.72 -6.25
N GLU A 49 9.21 17.01 -6.84
CA GLU A 49 8.99 18.22 -7.60
C GLU A 49 7.54 18.67 -7.46
N ASN A 50 7.33 19.97 -7.22
CA ASN A 50 6.00 20.57 -7.13
C ASN A 50 5.04 19.82 -6.19
N GLY A 51 5.55 19.38 -5.03
CA GLY A 51 4.74 18.67 -4.03
C GLY A 51 4.43 17.21 -4.36
N MET A 52 4.96 16.66 -5.46
CA MET A 52 4.80 15.28 -5.87
C MET A 52 6.10 14.50 -5.64
N THR A 53 6.00 13.33 -5.01
CA THR A 53 7.11 12.38 -4.93
C THR A 53 6.86 11.27 -5.93
N VAL A 54 7.80 11.03 -6.83
CA VAL A 54 7.80 9.90 -7.75
C VAL A 54 8.96 8.98 -7.38
N ILE A 55 8.72 7.67 -7.37
CA ILE A 55 9.78 6.68 -7.16
C ILE A 55 10.16 6.06 -8.50
N HIS A 56 11.43 5.75 -8.67
CA HIS A 56 11.95 5.02 -9.82
C HIS A 56 12.61 3.74 -9.33
N SER A 57 12.03 2.60 -9.73
CA SER A 57 12.65 1.29 -9.55
C SER A 57 13.51 0.93 -10.76
N GLU A 58 14.55 0.12 -10.58
CA GLU A 58 15.31 -0.47 -11.70
C GLU A 58 14.41 -1.25 -12.69
N GLN A 59 13.19 -1.60 -12.27
CA GLN A 59 12.19 -2.35 -13.01
C GLN A 59 11.30 -1.45 -13.91
N GLY A 60 11.43 -0.12 -13.82
CA GLY A 60 10.74 0.82 -14.70
C GLY A 60 9.30 1.15 -14.30
N PHE A 61 8.91 0.85 -13.05
CA PHE A 61 7.58 1.15 -12.51
C PHE A 61 7.66 2.15 -11.36
N ASP A 62 6.69 3.07 -11.29
CA ASP A 62 6.53 4.03 -10.19
C ASP A 62 5.85 3.41 -8.95
N THR A 63 6.02 2.09 -8.79
CA THR A 63 5.54 1.29 -7.67
C THR A 63 6.53 0.17 -7.45
N ALA A 64 6.96 -0.04 -6.21
CA ALA A 64 7.90 -1.09 -5.85
C ALA A 64 7.22 -2.12 -4.95
N ILE A 65 7.45 -3.41 -5.23
CA ILE A 65 6.84 -4.52 -4.49
C ILE A 65 7.97 -5.39 -3.95
N ILE A 66 7.90 -5.73 -2.67
CA ILE A 66 8.81 -6.70 -2.05
C ILE A 66 8.07 -7.53 -1.01
N HIS A 67 8.47 -8.79 -0.80
CA HIS A 67 8.01 -9.57 0.34
C HIS A 67 9.18 -9.92 1.27
N ASP A 68 8.87 -10.13 2.54
CA ASP A 68 9.73 -10.85 3.50
C ASP A 68 8.96 -12.07 4.05
N ASP A 69 9.45 -12.68 5.13
CA ASP A 69 8.79 -13.83 5.76
C ASP A 69 7.44 -13.49 6.41
N LYS A 70 7.18 -12.21 6.69
CA LYS A 70 6.05 -11.72 7.49
C LYS A 70 4.98 -11.07 6.64
N ALA A 71 5.36 -10.35 5.58
CA ALA A 71 4.45 -9.51 4.83
C ALA A 71 4.91 -9.26 3.38
N LEU A 72 3.95 -8.84 2.56
CA LEU A 72 4.17 -8.18 1.29
C LEU A 72 4.09 -6.67 1.53
N TYR A 73 5.01 -5.93 0.93
CA TYR A 73 5.10 -4.48 0.99
C TYR A 73 4.96 -3.91 -0.40
N VAL A 74 4.12 -2.89 -0.53
CA VAL A 74 3.97 -2.11 -1.77
C VAL A 74 4.25 -0.65 -1.47
N LEU A 75 5.25 -0.09 -2.14
CA LEU A 75 5.71 1.28 -2.00
C LEU A 75 5.26 2.11 -3.19
N ASN A 76 4.76 3.32 -2.91
CA ASN A 76 4.41 4.32 -3.90
C ASN A 76 4.96 5.69 -3.49
N GLY A 77 5.32 6.47 -4.52
CA GLY A 77 5.59 7.89 -4.35
C GLY A 77 4.28 8.68 -4.24
N ALA A 78 4.29 9.74 -3.44
CA ALA A 78 3.16 10.60 -3.16
C ALA A 78 2.67 11.54 -4.31
N GLY A 79 2.80 11.16 -5.57
CA GLY A 79 2.18 11.88 -6.69
C GLY A 79 0.66 11.63 -6.76
N ASP A 80 0.30 10.36 -6.89
CA ASP A 80 -1.08 9.88 -6.74
C ASP A 80 -1.16 8.99 -5.51
N ASP A 81 -2.05 9.32 -4.57
CA ASP A 81 -2.12 8.59 -3.32
C ASP A 81 -2.83 7.24 -3.49
N PHE A 82 -2.27 6.18 -2.91
CA PHE A 82 -3.05 5.01 -2.48
C PHE A 82 -4.18 5.46 -1.54
N LYS A 83 -5.38 4.95 -1.81
CA LYS A 83 -6.58 5.21 -1.02
C LYS A 83 -7.03 3.99 -0.23
N GLU A 84 -7.03 2.84 -0.88
CA GLU A 84 -7.42 1.58 -0.26
C GLU A 84 -6.75 0.42 -0.98
N TYR A 85 -6.71 -0.72 -0.30
CA TYR A 85 -6.33 -2.00 -0.89
C TYR A 85 -7.23 -3.10 -0.35
N TYR A 86 -7.38 -4.17 -1.12
CA TYR A 86 -8.09 -5.38 -0.70
C TYR A 86 -7.59 -6.60 -1.49
N ILE A 87 -7.89 -7.79 -0.96
CA ILE A 87 -7.58 -9.06 -1.63
C ILE A 87 -8.80 -9.51 -2.40
N ASP A 88 -8.68 -9.62 -3.72
CA ASP A 88 -9.70 -10.20 -4.58
C ASP A 88 -9.41 -11.70 -4.73
N LYS A 89 -10.07 -12.50 -3.88
CA LYS A 89 -9.88 -13.97 -3.88
C LYS A 89 -10.43 -14.64 -5.14
N VAL A 90 -11.37 -14.01 -5.86
CA VAL A 90 -11.95 -14.58 -7.08
C VAL A 90 -11.00 -14.37 -8.25
N ALA A 91 -10.42 -13.17 -8.36
CA ALA A 91 -9.42 -12.87 -9.38
C ALA A 91 -8.02 -13.43 -9.05
N GLY A 92 -7.73 -13.69 -7.77
CA GLY A 92 -6.40 -14.11 -7.32
C GLY A 92 -5.39 -12.96 -7.25
N GLU A 93 -5.83 -11.78 -6.83
CA GLU A 93 -5.02 -10.55 -6.92
C GLU A 93 -5.09 -9.69 -5.64
N LEU A 94 -4.00 -8.97 -5.36
CA LEU A 94 -4.03 -7.80 -4.46
C LEU A 94 -4.44 -6.58 -5.28
N VAL A 95 -5.55 -5.94 -4.91
CA VAL A 95 -6.04 -4.74 -5.58
C VAL A 95 -5.67 -3.52 -4.76
N ILE A 96 -5.12 -2.49 -5.41
CA ILE A 96 -4.77 -1.21 -4.81
C ILE A 96 -5.44 -0.11 -5.62
N ARG A 97 -6.25 0.73 -4.97
CA ARG A 97 -6.89 1.87 -5.60
C ARG A 97 -6.06 3.13 -5.36
N LYS A 98 -5.73 3.82 -6.46
CA LYS A 98 -4.89 5.01 -6.50
C LYS A 98 -5.73 6.21 -6.94
N ASN A 99 -5.70 7.31 -6.20
CA ASN A 99 -6.39 8.55 -6.56
C ASN A 99 -5.46 9.50 -7.31
N ILE A 100 -5.82 9.81 -8.55
CA ILE A 100 -5.03 10.61 -9.47
C ILE A 100 -5.53 12.05 -9.67
N ILE A 101 -6.71 12.40 -9.12
CA ILE A 101 -7.38 13.69 -9.45
C ILE A 101 -6.83 14.87 -8.64
N SER A 102 -6.09 14.61 -7.56
CA SER A 102 -5.57 15.69 -6.72
C SER A 102 -4.19 15.34 -6.21
N PRO A 103 -3.13 15.55 -7.03
CA PRO A 103 -1.79 15.68 -6.49
C PRO A 103 -1.85 16.81 -5.45
N LYS A 104 -1.72 16.43 -4.18
CA LYS A 104 -1.73 17.40 -3.09
C LYS A 104 -0.35 18.01 -3.04
N PHE A 105 -0.24 19.28 -3.38
CA PHE A 105 0.97 20.04 -3.13
C PHE A 105 1.35 19.90 -1.65
N ARG A 106 2.51 19.29 -1.40
CA ARG A 106 3.12 19.20 -0.08
C ARG A 106 4.36 20.06 -0.02
N ASP A 107 4.85 20.28 1.19
CA ASP A 107 6.11 20.97 1.44
C ASP A 107 7.30 20.01 1.43
N ASN A 108 7.07 18.73 1.69
CA ASN A 108 8.11 17.71 1.83
C ASN A 108 7.77 16.42 1.09
N PRO A 109 8.79 15.66 0.63
CA PRO A 109 8.56 14.34 0.06
C PRO A 109 7.96 13.39 1.11
N TYR A 110 7.05 12.54 0.65
CA TYR A 110 6.59 11.40 1.43
C TYR A 110 6.32 10.21 0.52
N PHE A 111 6.21 9.04 1.15
CA PHE A 111 5.93 7.79 0.49
C PHE A 111 4.75 7.12 1.16
N GLN A 112 4.09 6.24 0.43
CA GLN A 112 3.02 5.41 0.95
C GLN A 112 3.41 3.94 0.88
N VAL A 113 3.18 3.24 1.98
CA VAL A 113 3.54 1.83 2.13
C VAL A 113 2.30 1.06 2.52
N ILE A 114 1.91 0.11 1.68
CA ILE A 114 0.96 -0.94 2.07
C ILE A 114 1.76 -2.08 2.66
N LYS A 115 1.37 -2.56 3.84
CA LYS A 115 1.92 -3.77 4.45
C LYS A 115 0.81 -4.81 4.59
N VAL A 116 0.86 -5.84 3.75
CA VAL A 116 -0.11 -6.94 3.77
C VAL A 116 0.51 -8.13 4.51
N PRO A 117 -0.02 -8.55 5.68
CA PRO A 117 0.46 -9.73 6.37
C PRO A 117 0.37 -10.98 5.51
N LYS A 118 1.34 -11.90 5.61
CA LYS A 118 1.38 -13.15 4.84
C LYS A 118 0.10 -13.99 4.96
N SER A 119 -0.49 -14.01 6.15
CA SER A 119 -1.78 -14.67 6.42
C SER A 119 -2.94 -14.18 5.56
N ASN A 120 -2.85 -12.97 4.99
CA ASN A 120 -3.95 -12.34 4.27
C ASN A 120 -3.86 -12.56 2.74
N TYR A 121 -2.66 -12.80 2.21
CA TYR A 121 -2.46 -12.93 0.76
C TYR A 121 -1.97 -14.32 0.32
N GLN A 122 -1.68 -15.24 1.24
CA GLN A 122 -1.16 -16.56 0.88
C GLN A 122 -2.09 -17.34 -0.08
N ASP A 123 -3.40 -17.19 0.06
CA ASP A 123 -4.40 -17.85 -0.80
C ASP A 123 -4.36 -17.40 -2.27
N ILE A 124 -3.77 -16.23 -2.56
CA ILE A 124 -3.66 -15.67 -3.91
C ILE A 124 -2.24 -15.79 -4.49
N VAL A 125 -1.35 -16.49 -3.78
CA VAL A 125 -0.01 -16.80 -4.29
C VAL A 125 -0.09 -18.09 -5.10
N HIS A 126 0.30 -17.99 -6.37
CA HIS A 126 0.35 -19.13 -7.29
C HIS A 126 1.75 -19.24 -7.87
N ASP A 127 2.35 -20.43 -7.79
CA ASP A 127 3.71 -20.69 -8.29
C ASP A 127 4.76 -19.67 -7.81
N GLU A 128 4.74 -19.35 -6.51
CA GLU A 128 5.62 -18.34 -5.88
C GLU A 128 5.44 -16.92 -6.44
N LYS A 129 4.29 -16.62 -7.04
CA LYS A 129 3.99 -15.31 -7.63
C LYS A 129 2.70 -14.74 -7.09
N ILE A 130 2.64 -13.42 -7.03
CA ILE A 130 1.46 -12.66 -6.66
C ILE A 130 1.18 -11.59 -7.70
N VAL A 131 -0.09 -11.45 -8.08
CA VAL A 131 -0.54 -10.39 -8.98
C VAL A 131 -1.03 -9.20 -8.15
N VAL A 132 -0.57 -8.01 -8.51
CA VAL A 132 -0.97 -6.74 -7.90
C VAL A 132 -1.60 -5.87 -8.98
N ARG A 133 -2.87 -5.52 -8.78
CA ARG A 133 -3.64 -4.63 -9.65
C ARG A 133 -3.67 -3.23 -9.07
N ILE A 134 -3.04 -2.28 -9.76
CA ILE A 134 -3.18 -0.85 -9.49
C ILE A 134 -4.37 -0.33 -10.29
N GLN A 135 -5.46 0.00 -9.62
CA GLN A 135 -6.66 0.58 -10.22
C GLN A 135 -6.64 2.10 -10.04
N TYR A 136 -6.66 2.84 -11.14
CA TYR A 136 -6.68 4.30 -11.11
C TYR A 136 -8.13 4.77 -10.94
N MET A 137 -8.43 5.44 -9.83
CA MET A 137 -9.76 5.96 -9.56
C MET A 137 -10.09 7.10 -10.53
N TYR A 138 -11.38 7.24 -10.87
CA TYR A 138 -11.91 8.33 -11.69
C TYR A 138 -11.45 8.36 -13.16
N LEU A 139 -10.74 7.33 -13.61
CA LEU A 139 -10.53 7.04 -15.03
C LEU A 139 -11.17 5.71 -15.34
N ASP A 140 -12.09 5.70 -16.31
CA ASP A 140 -12.83 4.50 -16.66
C ASP A 140 -11.87 3.39 -17.13
N ASP A 141 -11.96 2.26 -16.44
CA ASP A 141 -11.20 1.02 -16.66
C ASP A 141 -9.67 1.14 -16.70
N GLN A 142 -9.08 2.23 -16.19
CA GLN A 142 -7.62 2.34 -16.21
C GLN A 142 -6.98 1.52 -15.09
N LEU A 143 -5.99 0.71 -15.48
CA LEU A 143 -5.28 -0.17 -14.55
C LEU A 143 -3.87 -0.50 -15.02
N THR A 144 -3.06 -0.94 -14.06
CA THR A 144 -1.76 -1.59 -14.27
C THR A 144 -1.76 -2.91 -13.50
N LEU A 145 -1.48 -4.02 -14.17
CA LEU A 145 -1.27 -5.34 -13.57
C LEU A 145 0.21 -5.64 -13.46
N LEU A 146 0.68 -5.87 -12.24
CA LEU A 146 2.06 -6.23 -11.93
C LEU A 146 2.11 -7.67 -11.39
N GLU A 147 3.08 -8.46 -11.82
CA GLU A 147 3.40 -9.75 -11.20
C GLU A 147 4.67 -9.58 -10.38
N TYR A 148 4.62 -9.97 -9.12
CA TYR A 148 5.80 -10.05 -8.27
C TYR A 148 6.15 -11.51 -8.01
N ASP A 149 7.40 -11.86 -8.27
CA ASP A 149 7.94 -13.22 -8.12
C ASP A 149 8.76 -13.30 -6.83
N HIS A 150 8.31 -14.15 -5.90
CA HIS A 150 8.89 -14.32 -4.58
C HIS A 150 10.32 -14.87 -4.62
N LYS A 151 10.59 -15.76 -5.58
CA LYS A 151 11.88 -16.42 -5.72
C LYS A 151 12.96 -15.48 -6.23
N THR A 152 12.62 -14.65 -7.21
CA THR A 152 13.56 -13.74 -7.87
C THR A 152 13.55 -12.33 -7.28
N LYS A 153 12.55 -12.02 -6.44
CA LYS A 153 12.28 -10.67 -5.88
C LYS A 153 12.14 -9.60 -6.96
N LYS A 154 11.59 -9.97 -8.12
CA LYS A 154 11.40 -9.06 -9.27
C LYS A 154 9.93 -8.82 -9.53
N THR A 155 9.62 -7.59 -9.91
CA THR A 155 8.31 -7.20 -10.43
C THR A 155 8.37 -7.09 -11.95
N ARG A 156 7.32 -7.55 -12.64
CA ARG A 156 7.15 -7.36 -14.08
C ARG A 156 5.75 -6.83 -14.40
N LEU A 157 5.63 -6.10 -15.50
CA LEU A 157 4.34 -5.69 -16.05
C LEU A 157 3.68 -6.88 -16.74
N ILE A 158 2.43 -7.17 -16.37
CA ILE A 158 1.58 -8.15 -17.08
C ILE A 158 0.74 -7.43 -18.12
N ALA A 159 0.07 -6.35 -17.71
CA ALA A 159 -0.82 -5.58 -18.57
C ALA A 159 -0.92 -4.14 -18.08
N GLN A 160 -1.20 -3.23 -19.01
CA GLN A 160 -1.48 -1.84 -18.71
C GLN A 160 -2.60 -1.35 -19.62
N LYS A 161 -3.62 -0.73 -19.04
CA LYS A 161 -4.70 -0.04 -19.74
C LYS A 161 -4.72 1.40 -19.23
N LEU A 162 -4.16 2.31 -20.03
CA LEU A 162 -4.16 3.75 -19.77
C LEU A 162 -4.75 4.45 -20.99
N VAL A 163 -5.58 5.49 -20.82
CA VAL A 163 -6.07 6.26 -21.97
C VAL A 163 -4.93 7.11 -22.51
N GLY A 164 -4.64 6.99 -23.81
CA GLY A 164 -3.59 7.76 -24.50
C GLY A 164 -2.26 7.03 -24.70
N LYS A 165 -2.18 5.71 -24.44
CA LYS A 165 -1.08 4.83 -24.84
C LYS A 165 -1.60 3.53 -25.43
#